data_AF-A0A7V4W9R3-F1
#
_entry.id   AF-A0A7V4W9R3-F1
#
_cell.length_a   1.000
_cell.length_b   1.000
_cell.length_c   1.000
_cell.angle_alpha   90.00
_cell.angle_beta   90.00
_cell.angle_gamma   90.00
#
_symmetry.space_group_name_H-M   'P 1'
#
loop_
_entity.id
_entity.type
_entity.pdbx_description
1 polymer ?
#
loop_
_entity_poly.entity_id
_entity_poly.type
_entity_poly.pdbx_seq_one_letter_code
_entity_poly.pdbx_strand_id
1 'polypeptide(L)'
;MKNKNKHGNRSNQARLEGVASAQILRDDFAALDAKTVLRCTYDVEQLLLMQSVEGHAHAGHGLFYGKRYPNTTIDDIARALRLDPAMVKADRQDLIDEIVDFVERVISGEKITAVSNAEGEPLLRCGTLRHLDIDPHGVLQGLYLGGLRDDAEIRKLANRRYGIEMGYGECRLVNQRVLHQLGLDGYELSQRGHEDEIEEFERAGLFAEDGDPDVAFMYVRYREGPGASDDAAIVMAGKMLGFSAAVGCFLADAVDTLEKYVPKYSDQDSDISAYIADNYANLDVTRDDAVDLAYLCAIPENMVGRLPDCSLRHFLEVDRKHDQCALESHLAYLAGRPYTRMELDHGECDNVEFYRYIEERFAAFKAAKHPSVG
;
A
#
# COMPACT_ATOMS: atom_id res chain seq x y z
N MET A 1 15.20 -50.50 30.43
CA MET A 1 15.86 -49.25 29.98
C MET A 1 14.79 -48.34 29.39
N LYS A 2 14.53 -47.18 30.01
CA LYS A 2 13.50 -46.22 29.56
C LYS A 2 14.13 -45.24 28.56
N ASN A 3 13.70 -45.27 27.31
CA ASN A 3 14.03 -44.27 26.31
C ASN A 3 13.33 -42.96 26.67
N LYS A 4 14.10 -41.95 27.09
CA LYS A 4 13.64 -40.57 27.17
C LYS A 4 13.78 -39.96 25.77
N ASN A 5 12.65 -39.75 25.11
CA ASN A 5 12.56 -38.87 23.95
C ASN A 5 12.97 -37.46 24.39
N LYS A 6 14.11 -36.98 23.87
CA LYS A 6 14.46 -35.57 23.89
C LYS A 6 13.54 -34.86 22.91
N HIS A 7 12.49 -34.20 23.42
CA HIS A 7 11.87 -33.11 22.68
C HIS A 7 12.89 -31.99 22.58
N GLY A 8 13.50 -31.86 21.40
CA GLY A 8 14.29 -30.69 21.05
C GLY A 8 13.35 -29.48 21.03
N ASN A 9 13.58 -28.55 21.95
CA ASN A 9 12.92 -27.26 22.00
C ASN A 9 13.34 -26.50 20.72
N ARG A 10 12.48 -26.47 19.72
CA ARG A 10 12.73 -25.88 18.39
C ARG A 10 12.25 -24.42 18.27
N SER A 11 12.22 -23.65 19.38
CA SER A 11 11.56 -22.33 19.40
C SER A 11 12.42 -21.15 19.86
N ASN A 12 13.74 -21.24 19.85
CA ASN A 12 14.63 -20.11 20.19
C ASN A 12 15.62 -19.85 19.06
N GLN A 13 15.11 -19.62 17.84
CA GLN A 13 15.87 -18.80 16.90
C GLN A 13 16.06 -17.44 17.57
N ALA A 14 17.30 -16.99 17.69
CA ALA A 14 17.63 -15.76 18.39
C ALA A 14 16.84 -14.61 17.73
N ARG A 15 15.95 -13.97 18.48
CA ARG A 15 15.31 -12.73 18.02
C ARG A 15 16.43 -11.74 17.74
N LEU A 16 16.43 -11.16 16.55
CA LEU A 16 17.32 -10.07 16.22
C LEU A 16 17.13 -8.95 17.25
N GLU A 17 18.21 -8.24 17.57
CA GLU A 17 18.12 -7.06 18.42
C GLU A 17 17.15 -6.07 17.76
N GLY A 18 16.37 -5.33 18.55
CA GLY A 18 15.36 -4.40 18.00
C GLY A 18 14.01 -5.01 17.63
N VAL A 19 13.74 -6.28 17.95
CA VAL A 19 12.39 -6.88 17.87
C VAL A 19 11.61 -6.62 19.17
N ALA A 20 10.35 -6.18 19.06
CA ALA A 20 9.50 -5.92 20.21
C ALA A 20 9.10 -7.18 21.01
N SER A 21 8.76 -7.00 22.29
CA SER A 21 8.32 -8.11 23.14
C SER A 21 6.93 -8.61 22.73
N ALA A 22 6.64 -9.90 22.85
CA ALA A 22 5.32 -10.44 22.52
C ALA A 22 4.18 -9.88 23.41
N GLN A 23 4.49 -9.28 24.55
CA GLN A 23 3.48 -8.63 25.39
C GLN A 23 3.08 -7.26 24.81
N ILE A 24 4.05 -6.40 24.49
CA ILE A 24 3.77 -5.05 23.96
C ILE A 24 3.06 -5.12 22.60
N LEU A 25 3.43 -6.09 21.74
CA LEU A 25 2.75 -6.32 20.46
C LEU A 25 1.27 -6.67 20.63
N ARG A 26 0.96 -7.57 21.58
CA ARG A 26 -0.43 -7.94 21.89
C ARG A 26 -1.22 -6.79 22.49
N ASP A 27 -0.60 -6.03 23.39
CA ASP A 27 -1.27 -4.91 24.05
C ASP A 27 -1.57 -3.80 23.03
N ASP A 28 -0.65 -3.50 22.11
CA ASP A 28 -0.87 -2.50 21.06
C ASP A 28 -1.94 -2.93 20.07
N PHE A 29 -1.91 -4.20 19.62
CA PHE A 29 -2.97 -4.77 18.78
C PHE A 29 -4.34 -4.68 19.45
N ALA A 30 -4.46 -5.10 20.71
CA ALA A 30 -5.72 -5.05 21.44
C ALA A 30 -6.22 -3.60 21.65
N ALA A 31 -5.31 -2.65 21.83
CA ALA A 31 -5.66 -1.24 21.95
C ALA A 31 -6.16 -0.64 20.62
N LEU A 32 -5.59 -1.07 19.48
CA LEU A 32 -6.04 -0.71 18.14
C LEU A 32 -7.41 -1.33 17.83
N ASP A 33 -7.54 -2.65 17.98
CA ASP A 33 -8.77 -3.43 17.74
C ASP A 33 -9.97 -2.88 18.55
N ALA A 34 -9.74 -2.44 19.79
CA ALA A 34 -10.80 -1.85 20.60
C ALA A 34 -11.30 -0.47 20.11
N LYS A 35 -10.49 0.26 19.34
CA LYS A 35 -10.73 1.67 18.97
C LYS A 35 -11.09 1.84 17.50
N THR A 36 -10.51 1.03 16.64
CA THR A 36 -10.68 1.11 15.19
C THR A 36 -11.88 0.27 14.76
N VAL A 37 -12.56 0.71 13.71
CA VAL A 37 -13.57 -0.07 12.99
C VAL A 37 -13.32 0.21 11.52
N LEU A 38 -13.12 -0.83 10.74
CA LEU A 38 -12.88 -0.73 9.30
C LEU A 38 -14.14 -1.10 8.51
N ARG A 39 -14.30 -0.51 7.33
CA ARG A 39 -15.39 -0.81 6.39
C ARG A 39 -15.11 -2.11 5.62
N CYS A 40 -14.83 -3.18 6.33
CA CYS A 40 -14.63 -4.54 5.83
C CYS A 40 -15.14 -5.57 6.85
N THR A 41 -14.97 -6.85 6.58
CA THR A 41 -15.22 -7.88 7.59
C THR A 41 -14.10 -7.91 8.63
N TYR A 42 -14.40 -8.48 9.80
CA TYR A 42 -13.50 -8.46 10.95
C TYR A 42 -12.20 -9.25 10.73
N ASP A 43 -12.25 -10.33 9.95
CA ASP A 43 -11.08 -11.10 9.53
C ASP A 43 -10.10 -10.24 8.72
N VAL A 44 -10.58 -9.48 7.74
CA VAL A 44 -9.75 -8.53 6.96
C VAL A 44 -9.22 -7.42 7.86
N GLU A 45 -10.04 -6.91 8.77
CA GLU A 45 -9.62 -5.88 9.73
C GLU A 45 -8.41 -6.32 10.55
N GLN A 46 -8.42 -7.54 11.08
CA GLN A 46 -7.29 -8.08 11.83
C GLN A 46 -5.99 -8.13 11.00
N LEU A 47 -6.08 -8.50 9.71
CA LEU A 47 -4.93 -8.52 8.81
C LEU A 47 -4.29 -7.14 8.65
N LEU A 48 -5.11 -6.09 8.55
CA LEU A 48 -4.65 -4.71 8.39
C LEU A 48 -4.13 -4.09 9.71
N LEU A 49 -4.75 -4.45 10.85
CA LEU A 49 -4.30 -4.00 12.16
C LEU A 49 -2.90 -4.55 12.51
N MET A 50 -2.57 -5.78 12.12
CA MET A 50 -1.22 -6.32 12.34
C MET A 50 -0.13 -5.48 11.67
N GLN A 51 -0.37 -4.99 10.45
CA GLN A 51 0.56 -4.11 9.75
C GLN A 51 0.69 -2.73 10.43
N SER A 52 -0.38 -2.23 11.03
CA SER A 52 -0.33 -0.98 11.80
C SER A 52 0.51 -1.11 13.08
N VAL A 53 0.45 -2.27 13.74
CA VAL A 53 1.31 -2.57 14.90
C VAL A 53 2.78 -2.61 14.51
N GLU A 54 3.12 -3.14 13.33
CA GLU A 54 4.49 -3.11 12.80
C GLU A 54 4.97 -1.67 12.61
N GLY A 55 4.18 -0.83 11.92
CA GLY A 55 4.48 0.59 11.74
C GLY A 55 4.63 1.34 13.07
N HIS A 56 3.77 1.06 14.05
CA HIS A 56 3.90 1.60 15.40
C HIS A 56 5.22 1.18 16.07
N ALA A 57 5.60 -0.09 15.96
CA ALA A 57 6.84 -0.61 16.53
C ALA A 57 8.07 0.08 15.93
N HIS A 58 8.10 0.24 14.60
CA HIS A 58 9.22 0.89 13.89
C HIS A 58 9.35 2.36 14.26
N ALA A 59 8.24 3.10 14.31
CA ALA A 59 8.23 4.52 14.61
C ALA A 59 8.33 4.83 16.12
N GLY A 60 7.99 3.86 16.98
CA GLY A 60 7.82 4.07 18.41
C GLY A 60 6.50 4.74 18.78
N HIS A 61 5.47 4.62 17.95
CA HIS A 61 4.12 5.17 18.18
C HIS A 61 3.28 4.25 19.10
N GLY A 62 1.98 4.51 19.23
CA GLY A 62 1.07 3.65 20.00
C GLY A 62 1.54 3.40 21.44
N LEU A 63 1.51 2.14 21.86
CA LEU A 63 1.98 1.69 23.18
C LEU A 63 3.50 1.50 23.27
N PHE A 64 4.28 1.89 22.25
CA PHE A 64 5.74 1.78 22.26
C PHE A 64 6.43 3.00 22.90
N TYR A 65 5.69 4.07 23.22
CA TYR A 65 6.13 5.23 24.02
C TYR A 65 7.44 5.89 23.55
N GLY A 66 7.59 6.05 22.23
CA GLY A 66 8.77 6.65 21.60
C GLY A 66 9.96 5.69 21.45
N LYS A 67 9.88 4.46 21.99
CA LYS A 67 10.92 3.46 21.81
C LYS A 67 10.69 2.70 20.51
N ARG A 68 11.70 2.70 19.64
CA ARG A 68 11.66 2.04 18.33
C ARG A 68 12.12 0.58 18.41
N TYR A 69 11.49 -0.23 17.57
CA TYR A 69 11.78 -1.65 17.37
C TYR A 69 11.79 -1.96 15.86
N PRO A 70 12.79 -1.44 15.12
CA PRO A 70 12.80 -1.42 13.65
C PRO A 70 12.87 -2.80 13.00
N ASN A 71 13.19 -3.84 13.76
CA ASN A 71 13.28 -5.22 13.25
C ASN A 71 12.03 -6.06 13.57
N THR A 72 11.00 -5.47 14.19
CA THR A 72 9.72 -6.15 14.41
C THR A 72 9.05 -6.38 13.06
N THR A 73 8.53 -7.59 12.82
CA THR A 73 7.82 -7.91 11.58
C THR A 73 6.36 -8.30 11.82
N ILE A 74 5.53 -8.34 10.76
CA ILE A 74 4.18 -8.93 10.84
C ILE A 74 4.21 -10.41 11.30
N ASP A 75 5.28 -11.16 10.99
CA ASP A 75 5.46 -12.53 11.51
C ASP A 75 5.58 -12.56 13.05
N ASP A 76 6.37 -11.65 13.63
CA ASP A 76 6.50 -11.52 15.09
C ASP A 76 5.14 -11.20 15.75
N ILE A 77 4.34 -10.36 15.10
CA ILE A 77 3.02 -9.92 15.57
C ILE A 77 2.04 -11.09 15.49
N ALA A 78 1.96 -11.80 14.35
CA ALA A 78 1.13 -12.98 14.17
C ALA A 78 1.45 -14.05 15.25
N ARG A 79 2.75 -14.34 15.47
CA ARG A 79 3.17 -15.27 16.52
C ARG A 79 2.82 -14.76 17.92
N ALA A 80 2.96 -13.46 18.18
CA ALA A 80 2.60 -12.87 19.48
C ALA A 80 1.10 -13.03 19.76
N LEU A 81 0.25 -12.88 18.74
CA LEU A 81 -1.19 -13.10 18.79
C LEU A 81 -1.60 -14.59 18.80
N ARG A 82 -0.62 -15.50 18.72
CA ARG A 82 -0.81 -16.97 18.64
C ARG A 82 -1.56 -17.41 17.38
N LEU A 83 -1.44 -16.63 16.32
CA LEU A 83 -1.88 -17.01 14.98
C LEU A 83 -0.81 -17.88 14.31
N ASP A 84 -1.21 -18.60 13.26
CA ASP A 84 -0.26 -19.28 12.37
C ASP A 84 0.20 -18.30 11.28
N PRO A 85 1.49 -17.91 11.25
CA PRO A 85 2.02 -17.01 10.23
C PRO A 85 1.75 -17.47 8.79
N ALA A 86 1.73 -18.78 8.54
CA ALA A 86 1.47 -19.31 7.20
C ALA A 86 0.01 -19.08 6.78
N MET A 87 -0.93 -19.20 7.72
CA MET A 87 -2.35 -18.89 7.47
C MET A 87 -2.56 -17.39 7.25
N VAL A 88 -1.95 -16.54 8.08
CA VAL A 88 -2.06 -15.07 7.90
C VAL A 88 -1.56 -14.63 6.52
N LYS A 89 -0.45 -15.22 6.06
CA LYS A 89 0.07 -14.98 4.72
C LYS A 89 -0.90 -15.47 3.63
N ALA A 90 -1.45 -16.67 3.80
CA ALA A 90 -2.43 -17.24 2.86
C ALA A 90 -3.69 -16.37 2.78
N ASP A 91 -4.25 -15.95 3.92
CA ASP A 91 -5.45 -15.12 3.97
C ASP A 91 -5.24 -13.76 3.27
N ARG A 92 -4.03 -13.18 3.37
CA ARG A 92 -3.68 -11.95 2.61
C ARG A 92 -3.52 -12.21 1.12
N GLN A 93 -2.93 -13.34 0.74
CA GLN A 93 -2.80 -13.73 -0.66
C GLN A 93 -4.18 -13.99 -1.29
N ASP A 94 -5.09 -14.64 -0.57
CA ASP A 94 -6.45 -14.90 -1.04
C ASP A 94 -7.15 -13.58 -1.44
N LEU A 95 -6.96 -12.50 -0.69
CA LEU A 95 -7.52 -11.18 -1.03
C LEU A 95 -6.91 -10.57 -2.32
N ILE A 96 -5.62 -10.82 -2.58
CA ILE A 96 -4.95 -10.40 -3.81
C ILE A 96 -5.43 -11.25 -4.99
N ASP A 97 -5.50 -12.57 -4.80
CA ASP A 97 -5.94 -13.52 -5.81
C ASP A 97 -7.38 -13.22 -6.28
N GLU A 98 -8.25 -12.72 -5.40
CA GLU A 98 -9.58 -12.25 -5.80
C GLU A 98 -9.56 -11.02 -6.72
N ILE A 99 -8.59 -10.11 -6.53
CA ILE A 99 -8.40 -8.96 -7.43
C ILE A 99 -7.85 -9.45 -8.77
N VAL A 100 -6.93 -10.41 -8.76
CA VAL A 100 -6.42 -11.07 -9.98
C VAL A 100 -7.55 -11.77 -10.74
N ASP A 101 -8.38 -12.58 -10.08
CA ASP A 101 -9.55 -13.22 -10.68
C ASP A 101 -10.53 -12.19 -11.28
N PHE A 102 -10.79 -11.10 -10.57
CA PHE A 102 -11.59 -10.00 -11.11
C PHE A 102 -11.00 -9.48 -12.43
N VAL A 103 -9.69 -9.21 -12.48
CA VAL A 103 -9.00 -8.74 -13.69
C VAL A 103 -9.14 -9.76 -14.82
N GLU A 104 -8.85 -11.03 -14.56
CA GLU A 104 -8.95 -12.11 -15.55
C GLU A 104 -10.36 -12.23 -16.13
N ARG A 105 -11.38 -12.14 -15.27
CA ARG A 105 -12.78 -12.21 -15.70
C ARG A 105 -13.18 -11.02 -16.57
N VAL A 106 -12.76 -9.80 -16.24
CA VAL A 106 -12.98 -8.63 -17.09
C VAL A 106 -12.30 -8.81 -18.45
N ILE A 107 -11.04 -9.26 -18.48
CA ILE A 107 -10.28 -9.51 -19.71
C ILE A 107 -10.94 -10.60 -20.56
N SER A 108 -11.50 -11.64 -19.93
CA SER A 108 -12.23 -12.71 -20.62
C SER A 108 -13.57 -12.25 -21.24
N GLY A 109 -14.01 -11.02 -20.95
CA GLY A 109 -15.25 -10.44 -21.44
C GLY A 109 -16.47 -10.78 -20.60
N GLU A 110 -16.30 -11.21 -19.35
CA GLU A 110 -17.41 -11.39 -18.43
C GLU A 110 -18.12 -10.05 -18.16
N LYS A 111 -19.45 -10.10 -18.10
CA LYS A 111 -20.27 -8.91 -17.80
C LYS A 111 -20.29 -8.64 -16.30
N ILE A 112 -19.28 -7.92 -15.84
CA ILE A 112 -19.15 -7.49 -14.45
C ILE A 112 -19.74 -6.08 -14.30
N THR A 113 -20.52 -5.86 -13.24
CA THR A 113 -21.16 -4.56 -12.96
C THR A 113 -20.86 -4.03 -11.56
N ALA A 114 -20.13 -4.78 -10.75
CA ALA A 114 -19.75 -4.43 -9.39
C ALA A 114 -18.36 -5.00 -9.09
N VAL A 115 -17.67 -4.41 -8.11
CA VAL A 115 -16.34 -4.86 -7.69
C VAL A 115 -16.48 -6.00 -6.70
N SER A 116 -16.58 -7.22 -7.25
CA SER A 116 -16.86 -8.45 -6.51
C SER A 116 -16.17 -9.67 -7.13
N ASN A 117 -15.89 -10.67 -6.29
CA ASN A 117 -15.38 -11.98 -6.73
C ASN A 117 -16.43 -12.79 -7.51
N ALA A 118 -16.09 -14.01 -7.92
CA ALA A 118 -16.94 -14.88 -8.73
C ALA A 118 -18.25 -15.27 -8.02
N GLU A 119 -18.24 -15.30 -6.68
CA GLU A 119 -19.38 -15.59 -5.82
C GLU A 119 -20.30 -14.37 -5.59
N GLY A 120 -19.91 -13.18 -6.05
CA GLY A 120 -20.64 -11.92 -5.82
C GLY A 120 -20.39 -11.31 -4.43
N GLU A 121 -19.35 -11.75 -3.73
CA GLU A 121 -18.84 -11.10 -2.53
C GLU A 121 -17.96 -9.90 -2.91
N PRO A 122 -18.07 -8.76 -2.19
CA PRO A 122 -17.22 -7.62 -2.49
C PRO A 122 -15.76 -7.98 -2.28
N LEU A 123 -14.90 -7.47 -3.16
CA LEU A 123 -13.44 -7.57 -2.98
C LEU A 123 -13.02 -6.92 -1.65
N LEU A 124 -11.93 -7.41 -1.05
CA LEU A 124 -11.45 -6.99 0.27
C LEU A 124 -12.50 -7.15 1.39
N ARG A 125 -13.59 -7.86 1.10
CA ARG A 125 -14.80 -7.95 1.94
C ARG A 125 -15.36 -6.56 2.31
N CYS A 126 -15.12 -5.56 1.47
CA CYS A 126 -15.57 -4.19 1.70
C CYS A 126 -16.99 -4.00 1.15
N GLY A 127 -17.99 -3.99 2.03
CA GLY A 127 -19.42 -3.90 1.65
C GLY A 127 -19.76 -2.74 0.70
N THR A 128 -19.04 -1.63 0.79
CA THR A 128 -19.20 -0.45 -0.07
C THR A 128 -18.99 -0.78 -1.55
N LEU A 129 -18.01 -1.63 -1.88
CA LEU A 129 -17.65 -1.99 -3.25
C LEU A 129 -18.75 -2.74 -4.01
N ARG A 130 -19.58 -3.52 -3.29
CA ARG A 130 -20.72 -4.25 -3.88
C ARG A 130 -21.79 -3.32 -4.46
N HIS A 131 -21.87 -2.08 -3.98
CA HIS A 131 -22.93 -1.14 -4.34
C HIS A 131 -22.49 -0.09 -5.35
N LEU A 132 -21.25 -0.17 -5.82
CA LEU A 132 -20.72 0.73 -6.83
C LEU A 132 -21.14 0.24 -8.22
N ASP A 133 -21.77 1.12 -8.99
CA ASP A 133 -21.98 0.91 -10.42
C ASP A 133 -20.67 1.28 -11.12
N ILE A 134 -19.99 0.28 -11.67
CA ILE A 134 -18.66 0.42 -12.25
C ILE A 134 -18.66 0.04 -13.72
N ASP A 135 -17.83 0.76 -14.47
CA ASP A 135 -17.33 0.34 -15.78
C ASP A 135 -16.05 -0.50 -15.57
N PRO A 136 -16.05 -1.81 -15.86
CA PRO A 136 -14.89 -2.66 -15.66
C PRO A 136 -13.65 -2.21 -16.44
N HIS A 137 -13.84 -1.62 -17.63
CA HIS A 137 -12.74 -1.07 -18.41
C HIS A 137 -11.98 0.01 -17.62
N GLY A 138 -12.72 0.98 -17.06
CA GLY A 138 -12.12 2.00 -16.21
C GLY A 138 -11.46 1.43 -14.95
N VAL A 139 -11.97 0.33 -14.37
CA VAL A 139 -11.28 -0.34 -13.24
C VAL A 139 -9.93 -0.91 -13.66
N LEU A 140 -9.83 -1.54 -14.83
CA LEU A 140 -8.55 -2.03 -15.35
C LEU A 140 -7.55 -0.89 -15.61
N GLN A 141 -8.02 0.25 -16.13
CA GLN A 141 -7.18 1.44 -16.29
C GLN A 141 -6.65 1.94 -14.94
N GLY A 142 -7.51 1.98 -13.92
CA GLY A 142 -7.15 2.37 -12.57
C GLY A 142 -6.11 1.43 -11.93
N LEU A 143 -6.30 0.11 -12.07
CA LEU A 143 -5.35 -0.90 -11.58
C LEU A 143 -4.00 -0.75 -12.27
N TYR A 144 -4.00 -0.63 -13.60
CA TYR A 144 -2.78 -0.48 -14.38
C TYR A 144 -2.00 0.80 -14.02
N LEU A 145 -2.67 1.95 -13.92
CA LEU A 145 -1.97 3.18 -13.53
C LEU A 145 -1.58 3.16 -12.05
N GLY A 146 -2.44 2.61 -11.20
CA GLY A 146 -2.25 2.51 -9.77
C GLY A 146 -1.03 1.68 -9.40
N GLY A 147 -0.84 0.51 -10.04
CA GLY A 147 0.30 -0.37 -9.77
C GLY A 147 1.61 0.09 -10.40
N LEU A 148 1.56 0.93 -11.45
CA LEU A 148 2.78 1.51 -12.04
C LEU A 148 3.24 2.80 -11.39
N ARG A 149 2.37 3.54 -10.69
CA ARG A 149 2.71 4.90 -10.21
C ARG A 149 3.89 4.91 -9.22
N ASP A 150 4.04 3.82 -8.48
CA ASP A 150 5.02 3.70 -7.40
C ASP A 150 6.34 3.07 -7.85
N ASP A 151 6.39 2.53 -9.08
CA ASP A 151 7.63 2.13 -9.75
C ASP A 151 8.67 3.25 -9.67
N ALA A 152 9.88 2.91 -9.19
CA ALA A 152 10.99 3.86 -9.10
C ALA A 152 11.30 4.55 -10.43
N GLU A 153 11.21 3.80 -11.55
CA GLU A 153 11.44 4.36 -12.89
C GLU A 153 10.32 5.32 -13.34
N ILE A 154 9.06 5.08 -12.96
CA ILE A 154 7.95 5.99 -13.26
C ILE A 154 8.10 7.28 -12.47
N ARG A 155 8.41 7.19 -11.17
CA ARG A 155 8.70 8.37 -10.33
C ARG A 155 9.91 9.16 -10.85
N LYS A 156 10.98 8.48 -11.29
CA LYS A 156 12.16 9.09 -11.92
C LYS A 156 11.82 9.80 -13.23
N LEU A 157 10.97 9.21 -14.05
CA LEU A 157 10.46 9.85 -15.27
C LEU A 157 9.61 11.08 -14.96
N ALA A 158 8.74 11.02 -13.95
CA ALA A 158 7.92 12.16 -13.53
C ALA A 158 8.78 13.32 -13.00
N ASN A 159 9.77 13.04 -12.15
CA ASN A 159 10.76 14.02 -11.68
C ASN A 159 11.42 14.75 -12.87
N ARG A 160 11.89 13.99 -13.88
CA ARG A 160 12.50 14.56 -15.09
C ARG A 160 11.52 15.34 -15.96
N ARG A 161 10.32 14.80 -16.19
CA ARG A 161 9.31 15.36 -17.11
C ARG A 161 8.75 16.68 -16.59
N TYR A 162 8.49 16.76 -15.28
CA TYR A 162 7.78 17.88 -14.66
C TYR A 162 8.68 18.79 -13.82
N GLY A 163 9.94 18.43 -13.62
CA GLY A 163 10.86 19.23 -12.80
C GLY A 163 10.46 19.27 -11.33
N ILE A 164 9.96 18.15 -10.80
CA ILE A 164 9.60 17.98 -9.40
C ILE A 164 10.61 17.07 -8.69
N GLU A 165 10.57 17.07 -7.36
CA GLU A 165 11.37 16.18 -6.53
C GLU A 165 10.44 15.24 -5.75
N MET A 166 10.41 13.98 -6.18
CA MET A 166 9.82 12.87 -5.43
C MET A 166 10.89 11.91 -4.98
N GLY A 167 10.77 11.47 -3.74
CA GLY A 167 11.48 10.31 -3.23
C GLY A 167 10.96 9.03 -3.89
N TYR A 168 11.88 8.11 -4.15
CA TYR A 168 11.58 6.80 -4.72
C TYR A 168 12.54 5.75 -4.21
N GLY A 169 12.18 4.50 -4.44
CA GLY A 169 12.81 3.31 -3.92
C GLY A 169 11.94 2.13 -4.26
N GLU A 170 12.24 0.98 -3.70
CA GLU A 170 11.57 -0.28 -4.03
C GLU A 170 11.67 -1.26 -2.88
N CYS A 171 10.69 -2.16 -2.80
CA CYS A 171 10.75 -3.26 -1.86
C CYS A 171 11.69 -4.35 -2.39
N ARG A 172 12.59 -4.82 -1.52
CA ARG A 172 13.57 -5.86 -1.83
C ARG A 172 13.61 -6.89 -0.69
N LEU A 173 13.91 -8.14 -1.03
CA LEU A 173 14.26 -9.15 -0.04
C LEU A 173 15.66 -8.84 0.50
N VAL A 174 15.72 -8.38 1.74
CA VAL A 174 16.94 -7.95 2.42
C VAL A 174 17.42 -9.04 3.37
N ASN A 175 18.66 -9.50 3.19
CA ASN A 175 19.34 -10.38 4.12
C ASN A 175 19.69 -9.64 5.41
N GLN A 176 18.95 -9.91 6.48
CA GLN A 176 19.05 -9.16 7.73
C GLN A 176 20.42 -9.31 8.42
N ARG A 177 21.11 -10.44 8.18
CA ARG A 177 22.47 -10.65 8.68
C ARG A 177 23.48 -9.77 7.95
N VAL A 178 23.38 -9.66 6.62
CA VAL A 178 24.25 -8.78 5.82
C VAL A 178 23.96 -7.32 6.14
N LEU A 179 22.68 -6.95 6.29
CA LEU A 179 22.26 -5.61 6.70
C LEU A 179 22.99 -5.15 7.97
N HIS A 180 22.96 -6.00 9.01
CA HIS A 180 23.66 -5.71 10.27
C HIS A 180 25.20 -5.69 10.11
N GLN A 181 25.78 -6.49 9.20
CA GLN A 181 27.22 -6.45 8.92
C GLN A 181 27.66 -5.15 8.24
N LEU A 182 26.79 -4.55 7.43
CA LEU A 182 26.97 -3.22 6.86
C LEU A 182 26.75 -2.10 7.88
N GLY A 183 26.34 -2.44 9.10
CA GLY A 183 26.06 -1.45 10.15
C GLY A 183 24.79 -0.66 9.91
N LEU A 184 23.87 -1.20 9.10
CA LEU A 184 22.58 -0.61 8.77
C LEU A 184 21.45 -1.32 9.53
N ASP A 185 20.30 -0.66 9.63
CA ASP A 185 19.03 -1.27 9.99
C ASP A 185 17.91 -0.94 8.97
N GLY A 186 16.73 -1.54 9.14
CA GLY A 186 15.59 -1.31 8.23
C GLY A 186 15.07 0.13 8.25
N TYR A 187 15.30 0.87 9.34
CA TYR A 187 14.95 2.28 9.40
C TYR A 187 15.90 3.11 8.54
N GLU A 188 17.20 2.85 8.61
CA GLU A 188 18.18 3.53 7.74
C GLU A 188 17.91 3.28 6.26
N LEU A 189 17.65 2.02 5.87
CA LEU A 189 17.32 1.67 4.48
C LEU A 189 16.09 2.39 3.93
N SER A 190 15.08 2.64 4.77
CA SER A 190 13.82 3.23 4.34
C SER A 190 13.80 4.75 4.38
N GLN A 191 14.73 5.39 5.11
CA GLN A 191 14.73 6.83 5.33
C GLN A 191 15.82 7.58 4.57
N ARG A 192 16.98 6.95 4.31
CA ARG A 192 18.10 7.59 3.61
C ARG A 192 18.13 7.22 2.13
N GLY A 193 18.66 8.11 1.30
CA GLY A 193 18.88 7.82 -0.11
C GLY A 193 20.10 6.93 -0.33
N HIS A 194 19.92 5.80 -1.00
CA HIS A 194 20.95 4.79 -1.28
C HIS A 194 21.23 4.57 -2.78
N GLU A 195 20.79 5.45 -3.67
CA GLU A 195 20.94 5.27 -5.15
C GLU A 195 22.39 4.97 -5.56
N ASP A 196 23.37 5.60 -4.92
CA ASP A 196 24.81 5.40 -5.21
C ASP A 196 25.42 4.14 -4.53
N GLU A 197 24.70 3.49 -3.61
CA GLU A 197 25.16 2.34 -2.82
C GLU A 197 24.60 1.00 -3.31
N ILE A 198 23.65 1.00 -4.25
CA ILE A 198 22.93 -0.20 -4.71
C ILE A 198 23.89 -1.28 -5.26
N GLU A 199 24.86 -0.92 -6.09
CA GLU A 199 25.86 -1.86 -6.62
C GLU A 199 26.76 -2.45 -5.51
N GLU A 200 26.98 -1.71 -4.42
CA GLU A 200 27.72 -2.22 -3.27
C GLU A 200 26.87 -3.19 -2.45
N PHE A 201 25.59 -2.86 -2.22
CA PHE A 201 24.64 -3.73 -1.55
C PHE A 201 24.45 -5.06 -2.27
N GLU A 202 24.34 -5.05 -3.61
CA GLU A 202 24.30 -6.25 -4.42
C GLU A 202 25.56 -7.12 -4.24
N ARG A 203 26.75 -6.51 -4.34
CA ARG A 203 28.02 -7.22 -4.17
C ARG A 203 28.23 -7.77 -2.76
N ALA A 204 27.69 -7.09 -1.75
CA ALA A 204 27.71 -7.54 -0.36
C ALA A 204 26.72 -8.70 -0.11
N GLY A 205 25.82 -8.98 -1.05
CA GLY A 205 24.75 -9.97 -0.88
C GLY A 205 23.62 -9.49 0.03
N LEU A 206 23.38 -8.17 0.06
CA LEU A 206 22.28 -7.59 0.84
C LEU A 206 20.94 -8.04 0.29
N PHE A 207 20.80 -8.08 -1.04
CA PHE A 207 19.57 -8.53 -1.69
C PHE A 207 19.63 -10.04 -1.92
N ALA A 208 18.58 -10.72 -1.47
CA ALA A 208 18.47 -12.17 -1.46
C ALA A 208 17.34 -12.65 -2.39
N GLU A 209 17.32 -13.96 -2.64
CA GLU A 209 16.22 -14.63 -3.33
C GLU A 209 15.20 -15.15 -2.32
N ASP A 210 13.98 -15.43 -2.79
CA ASP A 210 12.93 -16.00 -1.94
C ASP A 210 13.30 -17.41 -1.44
N GLY A 211 12.92 -17.70 -0.19
CA GLY A 211 13.23 -18.97 0.49
C GLY A 211 14.46 -18.97 1.40
N ASP A 212 15.24 -17.87 1.45
CA ASP A 212 16.31 -17.72 2.44
C ASP A 212 15.74 -17.50 3.86
N PRO A 213 16.28 -18.14 4.90
CA PRO A 213 15.68 -18.12 6.24
C PRO A 213 15.86 -16.81 7.03
N ASP A 214 16.78 -15.94 6.60
CA ASP A 214 17.18 -14.71 7.31
C ASP A 214 16.82 -13.44 6.50
N VAL A 215 15.81 -13.50 5.64
CA VAL A 215 15.38 -12.37 4.79
C VAL A 215 14.13 -11.69 5.33
N ALA A 216 14.03 -10.40 5.10
CA ALA A 216 12.79 -9.65 5.25
C ALA A 216 12.55 -8.82 3.99
N PHE A 217 11.28 -8.68 3.60
CA PHE A 217 10.90 -7.79 2.54
C PHE A 217 10.88 -6.36 3.10
N MET A 218 11.81 -5.52 2.65
CA MET A 218 12.05 -4.18 3.19
C MET A 218 12.08 -3.16 2.06
N TYR A 219 11.55 -1.97 2.33
CA TYR A 219 11.68 -0.84 1.42
C TYR A 219 13.09 -0.26 1.47
N VAL A 220 13.74 -0.19 0.30
CA VAL A 220 15.05 0.43 0.12
C VAL A 220 14.85 1.74 -0.61
N ARG A 221 15.09 2.85 0.08
CA ARG A 221 14.97 4.18 -0.49
C ARG A 221 16.19 4.49 -1.35
N TYR A 222 15.94 4.80 -2.62
CA TYR A 222 17.00 5.16 -3.55
C TYR A 222 17.28 6.65 -3.47
N ARG A 223 16.22 7.44 -3.50
CA ARG A 223 16.32 8.89 -3.47
C ARG A 223 15.43 9.48 -2.39
N GLU A 224 15.97 10.45 -1.67
CA GLU A 224 15.22 11.26 -0.72
C GLU A 224 14.32 12.28 -1.43
N GLY A 225 13.25 12.64 -0.74
CA GLY A 225 12.28 13.61 -1.23
C GLY A 225 10.89 13.31 -0.67
N PRO A 226 9.95 14.26 -0.81
CA PRO A 226 8.54 14.02 -0.56
C PRO A 226 8.04 12.77 -1.28
N GLY A 227 7.08 12.07 -0.68
CA GLY A 227 6.42 10.93 -1.31
C GLY A 227 5.37 11.34 -2.34
N ALA A 228 4.57 10.36 -2.73
CA ALA A 228 3.27 10.58 -3.36
C ALA A 228 2.18 10.38 -2.30
N SER A 229 1.02 11.00 -2.51
CA SER A 229 -0.16 10.84 -1.66
C SER A 229 -1.09 9.79 -2.28
N ASP A 230 -1.39 8.73 -1.53
CA ASP A 230 -2.30 7.67 -1.99
C ASP A 230 -3.74 8.19 -2.16
N ASP A 231 -4.20 9.09 -1.29
CA ASP A 231 -5.49 9.78 -1.44
C ASP A 231 -5.53 10.53 -2.78
N ALA A 232 -4.45 11.27 -3.08
CA ALA A 232 -4.34 12.03 -4.32
C ALA A 232 -4.29 11.11 -5.53
N ALA A 233 -3.63 9.95 -5.45
CA ALA A 233 -3.58 8.98 -6.54
C ALA A 233 -4.98 8.47 -6.89
N ILE A 234 -5.78 8.07 -5.90
CA ILE A 234 -7.16 7.59 -6.11
C ILE A 234 -8.01 8.68 -6.75
N VAL A 235 -8.00 9.89 -6.16
CA VAL A 235 -8.86 10.97 -6.65
C VAL A 235 -8.40 11.47 -8.03
N MET A 236 -7.09 11.61 -8.27
CA MET A 236 -6.56 12.05 -9.57
C MET A 236 -6.81 11.03 -10.68
N ALA A 237 -6.69 9.73 -10.41
CA ALA A 237 -7.10 8.70 -11.37
C ALA A 237 -8.58 8.86 -11.75
N GLY A 238 -9.44 9.12 -10.76
CA GLY A 238 -10.84 9.45 -10.96
C GLY A 238 -11.08 10.70 -11.81
N LYS A 239 -10.27 11.75 -11.63
CA LYS A 239 -10.35 12.99 -12.41
C LYS A 239 -9.84 12.82 -13.83
N MET A 240 -8.85 11.96 -14.04
CA MET A 240 -8.26 11.68 -15.35
C MET A 240 -9.16 10.80 -16.22
N LEU A 241 -9.70 9.71 -15.64
CA LEU A 241 -10.31 8.62 -16.41
C LEU A 241 -11.74 8.26 -15.97
N GLY A 242 -12.21 8.85 -14.88
CA GLY A 242 -13.57 8.65 -14.37
C GLY A 242 -13.65 7.76 -13.13
N PHE A 243 -14.86 7.65 -12.58
CA PHE A 243 -15.12 7.04 -11.27
C PHE A 243 -14.53 5.63 -11.11
N SER A 244 -14.71 4.75 -12.10
CA SER A 244 -14.21 3.38 -12.04
C SER A 244 -12.68 3.29 -11.93
N ALA A 245 -11.95 4.24 -12.53
CA ALA A 245 -10.50 4.28 -12.45
C ALA A 245 -10.00 4.65 -11.05
N ALA A 246 -10.74 5.47 -10.30
CA ALA A 246 -10.45 5.68 -8.89
C ALA A 246 -10.58 4.38 -8.08
N VAL A 247 -11.63 3.59 -8.36
CA VAL A 247 -11.82 2.29 -7.71
C VAL A 247 -10.68 1.33 -8.06
N GLY A 248 -10.25 1.27 -9.32
CA GLY A 248 -9.10 0.46 -9.72
C GLY A 248 -7.79 0.89 -9.06
N CYS A 249 -7.55 2.20 -8.96
CA CYS A 249 -6.37 2.76 -8.29
C CYS A 249 -6.34 2.40 -6.79
N PHE A 250 -7.50 2.44 -6.12
CA PHE A 250 -7.65 1.95 -4.75
C PHE A 250 -7.36 0.45 -4.63
N LEU A 251 -7.80 -0.37 -5.58
CA LEU A 251 -7.50 -1.81 -5.55
C LEU A 251 -5.99 -2.08 -5.72
N ALA A 252 -5.29 -1.31 -6.57
CA ALA A 252 -3.83 -1.44 -6.71
C ALA A 252 -3.12 -1.11 -5.40
N ASP A 253 -3.51 -0.01 -4.75
CA ASP A 253 -3.01 0.37 -3.41
C ASP A 253 -3.24 -0.71 -2.35
N ALA A 254 -4.40 -1.37 -2.43
CA ALA A 254 -4.72 -2.48 -1.55
C ALA A 254 -3.79 -3.68 -1.79
N VAL A 255 -3.44 -3.97 -3.05
CA VAL A 255 -2.48 -5.03 -3.40
C VAL A 255 -1.08 -4.71 -2.84
N ASP A 256 -0.52 -3.52 -3.11
CA ASP A 256 0.78 -3.07 -2.56
C ASP A 256 0.81 -3.16 -1.02
N THR A 257 -0.32 -2.84 -0.37
CA THR A 257 -0.42 -3.00 1.08
C THR A 257 -0.36 -4.48 1.48
N LEU A 258 -1.16 -5.33 0.83
CA LEU A 258 -1.34 -6.74 1.20
C LEU A 258 -0.08 -7.57 0.96
N GLU A 259 0.61 -7.36 -0.17
CA GLU A 259 1.78 -8.13 -0.61
C GLU A 259 3.01 -7.99 0.29
N LYS A 260 3.07 -6.96 1.14
CA LYS A 260 4.14 -6.78 2.13
C LYS A 260 4.26 -7.95 3.11
N TYR A 261 3.25 -8.83 3.19
CA TYR A 261 3.29 -10.04 4.01
C TYR A 261 2.48 -11.21 3.43
N VAL A 262 3.01 -11.84 2.37
CA VAL A 262 2.39 -12.99 1.68
C VAL A 262 3.34 -14.22 1.67
N PRO A 263 2.91 -15.39 1.14
CA PRO A 263 3.74 -16.59 1.07
C PRO A 263 4.96 -16.42 0.16
N LYS A 264 4.80 -15.69 -0.95
CA LYS A 264 5.85 -15.40 -1.93
C LYS A 264 5.91 -13.89 -2.17
N TYR A 265 7.01 -13.26 -1.80
CA TYR A 265 7.19 -11.82 -1.98
C TYR A 265 7.48 -11.48 -3.45
N SER A 266 6.71 -10.55 -3.99
CA SER A 266 6.90 -9.92 -5.30
C SER A 266 6.16 -8.60 -5.33
N ASP A 267 6.35 -7.85 -6.42
CA ASP A 267 5.70 -6.57 -6.73
C ASP A 267 4.39 -6.87 -7.50
N GLN A 268 3.39 -7.41 -6.79
CA GLN A 268 2.20 -8.04 -7.39
C GLN A 268 1.26 -7.05 -8.06
N ASP A 269 1.19 -5.80 -7.60
CA ASP A 269 0.42 -4.74 -8.27
C ASP A 269 1.06 -4.35 -9.62
N SER A 270 2.39 -4.32 -9.69
CA SER A 270 3.15 -4.16 -10.94
C SER A 270 3.00 -5.38 -11.86
N ASP A 271 3.01 -6.60 -11.31
CA ASP A 271 2.73 -7.84 -12.07
C ASP A 271 1.30 -7.84 -12.65
N ILE A 272 0.29 -7.40 -11.89
CA ILE A 272 -1.09 -7.23 -12.37
C ILE A 272 -1.12 -6.20 -13.49
N SER A 273 -0.41 -5.08 -13.34
CA SER A 273 -0.34 -4.03 -14.37
C SER A 273 0.28 -4.57 -15.67
N ALA A 274 1.37 -5.35 -15.58
CA ALA A 274 1.98 -6.02 -16.72
C ALA A 274 1.00 -7.00 -17.38
N TYR A 275 0.29 -7.81 -16.59
CA TYR A 275 -0.70 -8.76 -17.09
C TYR A 275 -1.84 -8.06 -17.84
N ILE A 276 -2.37 -6.94 -17.32
CA ILE A 276 -3.40 -6.14 -17.98
C ILE A 276 -2.86 -5.61 -19.32
N ALA A 277 -1.66 -5.05 -19.35
CA ALA A 277 -1.05 -4.50 -20.57
C ALA A 277 -0.87 -5.57 -21.66
N ASP A 278 -0.48 -6.78 -21.28
CA ASP A 278 -0.21 -7.88 -22.21
C ASP A 278 -1.48 -8.54 -22.74
N ASN A 279 -2.56 -8.54 -21.95
CA ASN A 279 -3.77 -9.33 -22.25
C ASN A 279 -5.00 -8.49 -22.59
N TYR A 280 -4.98 -7.18 -22.36
CA TYR A 280 -6.11 -6.29 -22.63
C TYR A 280 -5.77 -5.21 -23.66
N ALA A 281 -5.94 -5.56 -24.94
CA ALA A 281 -5.48 -4.76 -26.08
C ALA A 281 -6.06 -3.33 -26.17
N ASN A 282 -7.23 -3.07 -25.58
CA ASN A 282 -7.93 -1.79 -25.66
C ASN A 282 -7.91 -1.07 -24.32
N LEU A 283 -6.78 -1.04 -23.62
CA LEU A 283 -6.66 -0.37 -22.32
C LEU A 283 -6.75 1.16 -22.42
N ASP A 284 -6.43 1.73 -23.58
CA ASP A 284 -6.49 3.17 -23.89
C ASP A 284 -5.70 4.09 -22.93
N VAL A 285 -4.80 3.51 -22.13
CA VAL A 285 -3.79 4.23 -21.33
C VAL A 285 -2.42 3.60 -21.51
N THR A 286 -1.38 4.35 -21.20
CA THR A 286 0.03 4.00 -21.43
C THR A 286 0.86 4.23 -20.17
N ARG A 287 2.13 3.80 -20.20
CA ARG A 287 3.09 4.15 -19.13
C ARG A 287 3.25 5.67 -18.97
N ASP A 288 3.03 6.46 -20.03
CA ASP A 288 3.11 7.92 -19.92
C ASP A 288 1.98 8.49 -19.05
N ASP A 289 0.81 7.87 -19.05
CA ASP A 289 -0.30 8.27 -18.19
C ASP A 289 -0.01 7.93 -16.71
N ALA A 290 0.77 6.87 -16.45
CA ALA A 290 1.23 6.54 -15.09
C ALA A 290 2.25 7.55 -14.58
N VAL A 291 3.14 8.05 -15.44
CA VAL A 291 4.07 9.16 -15.13
C VAL A 291 3.30 10.43 -14.78
N ASP A 292 2.20 10.70 -15.49
CA ASP A 292 1.35 11.86 -15.24
C ASP A 292 0.58 11.71 -13.93
N LEU A 293 0.07 10.51 -13.63
CA LEU A 293 -0.57 10.21 -12.35
C LEU A 293 0.42 10.38 -11.20
N ALA A 294 1.64 9.83 -11.32
CA ALA A 294 2.71 9.99 -10.33
C ALA A 294 3.02 11.48 -10.08
N TYR A 295 3.09 12.30 -11.13
CA TYR A 295 3.21 13.75 -10.98
C TYR A 295 2.01 14.36 -10.25
N LEU A 296 0.78 13.98 -10.59
CA LEU A 296 -0.42 14.54 -10.01
C LEU A 296 -0.59 14.20 -8.53
N CYS A 297 -0.13 13.04 -8.07
CA CYS A 297 -0.16 12.64 -6.66
C CYS A 297 1.11 13.01 -5.87
N ALA A 298 2.18 13.47 -6.53
CA ALA A 298 3.40 13.94 -5.87
C ALA A 298 3.11 14.99 -4.79
N ILE A 299 3.64 14.80 -3.58
CA ILE A 299 3.52 15.74 -2.47
C ILE A 299 4.52 16.90 -2.69
N PRO A 300 4.07 18.16 -2.87
CA PRO A 300 4.98 19.29 -2.90
C PRO A 300 5.71 19.48 -1.57
N GLU A 301 6.95 20.01 -1.59
CA GLU A 301 7.73 20.29 -0.37
C GLU A 301 6.96 21.12 0.66
N ASN A 302 6.19 22.11 0.22
CA ASN A 302 5.39 22.99 1.09
C ASN A 302 4.10 22.36 1.62
N MET A 303 3.84 21.10 1.27
CA MET A 303 2.65 20.32 1.64
C MET A 303 3.01 19.02 2.37
N VAL A 304 4.30 18.76 2.64
CA VAL A 304 4.74 17.61 3.45
C VAL A 304 4.09 17.67 4.84
N GLY A 305 3.46 16.57 5.25
CA GLY A 305 2.68 16.46 6.50
C GLY A 305 1.31 17.15 6.47
N ARG A 306 0.94 17.82 5.36
CA ARG A 306 -0.36 18.47 5.19
C ARG A 306 -1.27 17.73 4.23
N LEU A 307 -0.72 17.23 3.12
CA LEU A 307 -1.48 16.41 2.18
C LEU A 307 -1.75 15.03 2.80
N PRO A 308 -2.98 14.50 2.74
CA PRO A 308 -3.30 13.21 3.34
C PRO A 308 -2.59 12.09 2.57
N ASP A 309 -2.24 11.05 3.29
CA ASP A 309 -1.53 9.88 2.75
C ASP A 309 -1.97 8.64 3.53
N CYS A 310 -3.22 8.24 3.27
CA CYS A 310 -3.88 7.15 3.96
C CYS A 310 -3.27 5.83 3.54
N SER A 311 -2.87 5.01 4.52
CA SER A 311 -2.72 3.58 4.27
C SER A 311 -4.08 2.91 4.02
N LEU A 312 -4.09 1.69 3.47
CA LEU A 312 -5.31 0.89 3.28
C LEU A 312 -6.20 0.84 4.53
N ARG A 313 -5.59 0.73 5.73
CA ARG A 313 -6.33 0.77 6.99
C ARG A 313 -7.12 2.08 7.13
N HIS A 314 -6.49 3.22 6.89
CA HIS A 314 -7.10 4.53 7.05
C HIS A 314 -8.13 4.84 5.96
N PHE A 315 -7.92 4.33 4.73
CA PHE A 315 -8.97 4.39 3.70
C PHE A 315 -10.27 3.73 4.14
N LEU A 316 -10.16 2.63 4.89
CA LEU A 316 -11.29 1.85 5.37
C LEU A 316 -11.76 2.25 6.77
N GLU A 317 -11.00 3.05 7.52
CA GLU A 317 -11.35 3.40 8.90
C GLU A 317 -12.59 4.28 8.95
N VAL A 318 -13.58 3.85 9.72
CA VAL A 318 -14.86 4.54 9.88
C VAL A 318 -14.70 5.66 10.90
N ASP A 319 -14.89 6.90 10.45
CA ASP A 319 -15.12 8.01 11.38
C ASP A 319 -16.47 7.78 12.07
N ARG A 320 -16.43 7.38 13.34
CA ARG A 320 -17.61 7.07 14.15
C ARG A 320 -18.57 8.25 14.34
N LYS A 321 -18.11 9.50 14.14
CA LYS A 321 -18.96 10.69 14.23
C LYS A 321 -19.84 10.84 12.99
N HIS A 322 -19.34 10.39 11.84
CA HIS A 322 -19.95 10.63 10.54
C HIS A 322 -20.40 9.35 9.82
N ASP A 323 -20.02 8.18 10.35
CA ASP A 323 -20.20 6.85 9.75
C ASP A 323 -19.76 6.84 8.29
N GLN A 324 -18.57 7.40 8.03
CA GLN A 324 -17.96 7.50 6.70
C GLN A 324 -16.46 7.27 6.84
N CYS A 325 -15.86 6.52 5.91
CA CYS A 325 -14.40 6.41 5.77
C CYS A 325 -13.84 7.30 4.66
N ALA A 326 -12.51 7.45 4.59
CA ALA A 326 -11.86 8.29 3.58
C ALA A 326 -12.17 7.82 2.15
N LEU A 327 -12.13 6.51 1.89
CA LEU A 327 -12.50 5.93 0.58
C LEU A 327 -13.92 6.33 0.17
N GLU A 328 -14.89 6.15 1.06
CA GLU A 328 -16.29 6.53 0.82
C GLU A 328 -16.43 8.02 0.53
N SER A 329 -15.65 8.86 1.21
CA SER A 329 -15.62 10.30 0.97
C SER A 329 -15.10 10.63 -0.43
N HIS A 330 -13.97 10.04 -0.84
CA HIS A 330 -13.35 10.28 -2.15
C HIS A 330 -14.27 9.85 -3.29
N LEU A 331 -14.85 8.66 -3.17
CA LEU A 331 -15.78 8.12 -4.15
C LEU A 331 -17.06 8.96 -4.24
N ALA A 332 -17.60 9.43 -3.10
CA ALA A 332 -18.75 10.32 -3.11
C ALA A 332 -18.43 11.65 -3.81
N TYR A 333 -17.27 12.26 -3.54
CA TYR A 333 -16.82 13.48 -4.20
C TYR A 333 -16.72 13.30 -5.73
N LEU A 334 -16.04 12.24 -6.19
CA LEU A 334 -15.88 11.96 -7.62
C LEU A 334 -17.21 11.68 -8.32
N ALA A 335 -18.17 11.06 -7.62
CA ALA A 335 -19.52 10.81 -8.12
C ALA A 335 -20.42 12.06 -8.09
N GLY A 336 -19.93 13.21 -7.63
CA GLY A 336 -20.74 14.43 -7.46
C GLY A 336 -21.82 14.29 -6.39
N ARG A 337 -21.64 13.36 -5.43
CA ARG A 337 -22.56 13.09 -4.33
C ARG A 337 -22.14 13.85 -3.08
N PRO A 338 -23.08 14.14 -2.16
CA PRO A 338 -22.73 14.71 -0.86
C PRO A 338 -21.77 13.81 -0.08
N TYR A 339 -20.81 14.43 0.60
CA TYR A 339 -19.90 13.80 1.55
C TYR A 339 -19.81 14.67 2.81
N THR A 340 -19.42 14.08 3.93
CA THR A 340 -19.28 14.81 5.19
C THR A 340 -17.88 15.36 5.32
N ARG A 341 -17.74 16.59 5.83
CA ARG A 341 -16.42 17.15 6.15
C ARG A 341 -15.79 16.34 7.28
N MET A 342 -14.63 15.74 7.02
CA MET A 342 -13.89 14.91 7.97
C MET A 342 -12.39 15.14 7.81
N GLU A 343 -11.66 14.98 8.91
CA GLU A 343 -10.19 14.95 8.88
C GLU A 343 -9.75 13.69 8.13
N LEU A 344 -8.78 13.85 7.24
CA LEU A 344 -8.14 12.73 6.55
C LEU A 344 -6.84 12.42 7.29
N ASP A 345 -6.44 11.15 7.29
CA ASP A 345 -5.28 10.73 8.08
C ASP A 345 -3.96 11.24 7.50
N HIS A 346 -2.96 11.38 8.37
CA HIS A 346 -1.58 11.80 8.11
C HIS A 346 -1.42 13.20 7.49
N GLY A 347 -2.52 13.91 7.21
CA GLY A 347 -2.55 15.30 6.78
C GLY A 347 -3.16 16.23 7.83
N GLU A 348 -2.62 17.45 7.93
CA GLU A 348 -3.25 18.55 8.66
C GLU A 348 -4.45 19.18 7.92
N CYS A 349 -5.05 18.48 6.94
CA CYS A 349 -6.15 19.00 6.13
C CYS A 349 -7.36 18.06 6.16
N ASP A 350 -8.55 18.65 6.10
CA ASP A 350 -9.77 17.89 5.89
C ASP A 350 -10.03 17.65 4.40
N ASN A 351 -10.98 16.76 4.12
CA ASN A 351 -11.35 16.39 2.76
C ASN A 351 -11.82 17.57 1.89
N VAL A 352 -12.42 18.63 2.45
CA VAL A 352 -12.85 19.81 1.67
C VAL A 352 -11.64 20.60 1.18
N GLU A 353 -10.66 20.81 2.05
CA GLU A 353 -9.41 21.46 1.69
C GLU A 353 -8.61 20.63 0.68
N PHE A 354 -8.56 19.31 0.90
CA PHE A 354 -7.94 18.36 0.00
C PHE A 354 -8.57 18.38 -1.41
N TYR A 355 -9.90 18.28 -1.53
CA TYR A 355 -10.55 18.28 -2.85
C TYR A 355 -10.38 19.62 -3.58
N ARG A 356 -10.32 20.75 -2.86
CA ARG A 356 -9.95 22.04 -3.48
C ARG A 356 -8.54 21.98 -4.07
N TYR A 357 -7.58 21.44 -3.31
CA TYR A 357 -6.21 21.24 -3.80
C TYR A 357 -6.19 20.35 -5.05
N ILE A 358 -6.95 19.25 -5.06
CA ILE A 358 -7.08 18.36 -6.22
C ILE A 358 -7.59 19.13 -7.45
N GLU A 359 -8.66 19.93 -7.32
CA GLU A 359 -9.20 20.70 -8.44
C GLU A 359 -8.18 21.72 -8.98
N GLU A 360 -7.51 22.44 -8.10
CA GLU A 360 -6.50 23.44 -8.48
C GLU A 360 -5.32 22.79 -9.23
N ARG A 361 -4.78 21.68 -8.68
CA ARG A 361 -3.67 20.95 -9.27
C ARG A 361 -4.04 20.32 -10.61
N PHE A 362 -5.22 19.71 -10.70
CA PHE A 362 -5.69 19.09 -11.94
C PHE A 362 -6.00 20.13 -13.03
N ALA A 363 -6.57 21.28 -12.66
CA ALA A 363 -6.78 22.37 -13.60
C ALA A 363 -5.46 22.92 -14.16
N ALA A 364 -4.44 23.10 -13.31
CA ALA A 364 -3.11 23.53 -13.73
C ALA A 364 -2.44 22.52 -14.68
N PHE A 365 -2.54 21.23 -14.38
CA PHE A 365 -2.04 20.15 -15.24
C PHE A 365 -2.70 20.17 -16.63
N LYS A 366 -4.04 20.26 -16.69
CA LYS A 366 -4.75 20.32 -17.98
C LYS A 366 -4.35 21.56 -18.81
N ALA A 367 -4.18 22.71 -18.16
CA ALA A 367 -3.74 23.92 -18.84
C ALA A 367 -2.33 23.79 -19.42
N ALA A 368 -1.44 23.07 -18.73
CA ALA A 368 -0.07 22.81 -19.20
C ALA A 368 -0.03 21.80 -20.37
N LYS A 369 -0.86 20.75 -20.35
CA LYS A 369 -0.93 19.75 -21.43
C LYS A 369 -1.65 20.25 -22.69
N HIS A 370 -2.63 21.12 -22.53
CA HIS A 370 -3.39 21.70 -23.62
C HIS A 370 -3.31 23.23 -23.53
N PRO A 371 -2.15 23.85 -23.85
CA PRO A 371 -2.10 25.29 -23.97
C PRO A 371 -3.11 25.66 -25.04
N SER A 372 -4.19 26.31 -24.61
CA SER A 372 -5.19 26.90 -25.49
C SER A 372 -4.44 27.63 -26.60
N VAL A 373 -4.65 27.21 -27.86
CA VAL A 373 -4.09 27.86 -29.03
C VAL A 373 -4.64 29.29 -29.04
N GLY A 374 -3.83 30.21 -28.52
CA GLY A 374 -4.10 31.65 -28.48
C GLY A 374 -3.72 32.32 -29.78
#